data_AF-A0A2N1HH23-F1
#
_entry.id   AF-A0A2N1HH23-F1
#
_cell.length_a   1.000
_cell.length_b   1.000
_cell.length_c   1.000
_cell.angle_alpha   90.00
_cell.angle_beta   90.00
_cell.angle_gamma   90.00
#
_symmetry.space_group_name_H-M   'P 1'
#
loop_
_entity.id
_entity.type
_entity.pdbx_description
1 polymer ?
#
loop_
_entity_poly.entity_id
_entity_poly.type
_entity_poly.pdbx_seq_one_letter_code
_entity_poly.pdbx_strand_id
1 'polypeptide(L)'
;MLKQFILVAGFDYSRHGLGFSKRISKRMKMLEAKNKGEEIHFHTFDFQSGQANIIKISIDPNGRRIITAVPKHRFKRIKNHLYHRRDGDGEWTFNEEQEGFLSITHVYAAVREIGVDSPNTLHELSIFSHSFIGGPILVNSDQINTSGGHRDIHDLDARFHDFQLPRMSISHQTQFANAYHPDGHNWIWGCFAAIPFRGIMRELMAQPNFRSTGLLDSEKFRLTKLSALHRKILEVRLGITIAASGPVEFEFGTLKRFFCLLMEESYTFAITKASNRKTFGGLPGMSAEPDKTGKLRLSHVKVNRFLLSYIKFYTNYLGIELDSENRHFAAYMPSMTC
;
A
#
# COMPACT_ATOMS: atom_id res chain seq x y z
N MET A 1 -23.12 9.69 -14.71
CA MET A 1 -22.18 8.71 -15.30
C MET A 1 -21.86 7.68 -14.22
N LEU A 2 -21.76 6.39 -14.55
CA LEU A 2 -21.44 5.36 -13.54
C LEU A 2 -20.03 5.58 -12.98
N LYS A 3 -19.92 5.67 -11.65
CA LYS A 3 -18.64 5.69 -10.93
C LYS A 3 -18.51 4.49 -10.01
N GLN A 4 -17.42 3.76 -10.15
CA GLN A 4 -17.14 2.60 -9.31
C GLN A 4 -15.99 2.86 -8.36
N PHE A 5 -16.10 2.32 -7.15
CA PHE A 5 -15.08 2.42 -6.11
C PHE A 5 -14.92 1.06 -5.43
N ILE A 6 -13.69 0.59 -5.27
CA ILE A 6 -13.37 -0.63 -4.51
C ILE A 6 -12.71 -0.22 -3.19
N LEU A 7 -13.29 -0.65 -2.08
CA LEU A 7 -12.81 -0.33 -0.73
C LEU A 7 -12.56 -1.62 0.05
N VAL A 8 -11.34 -1.79 0.55
CA VAL A 8 -10.87 -3.03 1.18
C VAL A 8 -10.47 -2.75 2.63
N ALA A 9 -10.96 -3.58 3.56
CA ALA A 9 -10.69 -3.50 4.98
C ALA A 9 -9.99 -4.80 5.36
N GLY A 10 -8.72 -4.68 5.71
CA GLY A 10 -7.98 -5.77 6.31
C GLY A 10 -8.48 -6.07 7.73
N PHE A 11 -7.85 -7.05 8.33
CA PHE A 11 -8.00 -7.44 9.71
C PHE A 11 -6.89 -6.83 10.56
N ASP A 12 -7.25 -6.29 11.72
CA ASP A 12 -6.28 -5.78 12.67
C ASP A 12 -5.69 -6.92 13.51
N TYR A 13 -4.82 -7.73 12.89
CA TYR A 13 -4.15 -8.86 13.53
C TYR A 13 -3.29 -8.45 14.73
N SER A 14 -2.79 -7.21 14.72
CA SER A 14 -2.05 -6.61 15.84
C SER A 14 -2.93 -6.32 17.06
N ARG A 15 -4.26 -6.24 16.87
CA ARG A 15 -5.26 -5.94 17.92
C ARG A 15 -5.11 -4.56 18.55
N HIS A 16 -4.65 -3.57 17.79
CA HIS A 16 -4.51 -2.18 18.23
C HIS A 16 -5.81 -1.37 18.16
N GLY A 17 -6.93 -1.98 17.72
CA GLY A 17 -8.23 -1.34 17.63
C GLY A 17 -8.36 -0.39 16.43
N LEU A 18 -7.63 -0.63 15.34
CA LEU A 18 -7.55 0.27 14.18
C LEU A 18 -8.86 0.39 13.40
N GLY A 19 -9.72 -0.64 13.47
CA GLY A 19 -11.10 -0.63 12.97
C GLY A 19 -11.23 -0.32 11.48
N PHE A 20 -10.56 -1.08 10.62
CA PHE A 20 -10.51 -0.82 9.17
C PHE A 20 -11.90 -0.79 8.50
N SER A 21 -12.86 -1.64 8.89
CA SER A 21 -14.23 -1.58 8.36
C SER A 21 -14.90 -0.23 8.62
N LYS A 22 -14.65 0.40 9.78
CA LYS A 22 -15.15 1.75 10.07
C LYS A 22 -14.53 2.81 9.16
N ARG A 23 -13.30 2.60 8.66
CA ARG A 23 -12.62 3.51 7.73
C ARG A 23 -13.21 3.43 6.34
N ILE A 24 -13.54 2.23 5.85
CA ILE A 24 -14.33 2.07 4.61
C ILE A 24 -15.61 2.88 4.71
N SER A 25 -16.42 2.68 5.76
CA SER A 25 -17.72 3.38 5.85
C SER A 25 -17.57 4.90 5.86
N LYS A 26 -16.47 5.43 6.42
CA LYS A 26 -16.17 6.86 6.37
C LYS A 26 -15.71 7.30 4.98
N ARG A 27 -14.85 6.53 4.32
CA ARG A 27 -14.40 6.82 2.94
C ARG A 27 -15.56 6.80 1.96
N MET A 28 -16.48 5.83 2.09
CA MET A 28 -17.73 5.81 1.33
C MET A 28 -18.52 7.10 1.48
N LYS A 29 -18.74 7.58 2.72
CA LYS A 29 -19.46 8.83 2.97
C LYS A 29 -18.77 10.04 2.32
N MET A 30 -17.44 10.09 2.35
CA MET A 30 -16.67 11.16 1.68
C MET A 30 -16.84 11.10 0.16
N LEU A 31 -16.71 9.90 -0.42
CA LEU A 31 -16.82 9.70 -1.86
C LEU A 31 -18.25 9.95 -2.36
N GLU A 32 -19.26 9.53 -1.63
CA GLU A 32 -20.65 9.83 -1.93
C GLU A 32 -20.91 11.34 -1.92
N ALA A 33 -20.45 12.05 -0.88
CA ALA A 33 -20.62 13.50 -0.80
C ALA A 33 -19.91 14.24 -1.97
N LYS A 34 -18.74 13.76 -2.39
CA LYS A 34 -17.98 14.32 -3.52
C LYS A 34 -18.62 14.05 -4.88
N ASN A 35 -19.45 13.01 -4.99
CA ASN A 35 -20.08 12.58 -6.24
C ASN A 35 -21.61 12.67 -6.16
N LYS A 36 -22.12 13.71 -5.50
CA LYS A 36 -23.57 13.92 -5.33
C LYS A 36 -24.28 13.97 -6.68
N GLY A 37 -25.35 13.19 -6.81
CA GLY A 37 -26.16 13.13 -8.03
C GLY A 37 -25.67 12.13 -9.08
N GLU A 38 -24.53 11.48 -8.86
CA GLU A 38 -24.01 10.44 -9.75
C GLU A 38 -24.55 9.06 -9.38
N GLU A 39 -24.55 8.15 -10.35
CA GLU A 39 -24.69 6.72 -10.08
C GLU A 39 -23.36 6.18 -9.56
N ILE A 40 -23.39 5.58 -8.36
CA ILE A 40 -22.18 5.13 -7.66
C ILE A 40 -22.32 3.67 -7.26
N HIS A 41 -21.33 2.85 -7.58
CA HIS A 41 -21.24 1.48 -7.09
C HIS A 41 -20.01 1.33 -6.18
N PHE A 42 -20.24 1.00 -4.91
CA PHE A 42 -19.18 0.67 -3.95
C PHE A 42 -19.04 -0.85 -3.83
N HIS A 43 -17.91 -1.37 -4.29
CA HIS A 43 -17.48 -2.74 -4.03
C HIS A 43 -16.71 -2.75 -2.71
N THR A 44 -17.25 -3.41 -1.69
CA THR A 44 -16.65 -3.43 -0.35
C THR A 44 -16.19 -4.84 -0.01
N PHE A 45 -14.96 -4.96 0.51
CA PHE A 45 -14.36 -6.20 0.97
C PHE A 45 -13.94 -6.03 2.43
N ASP A 46 -14.55 -6.78 3.33
CA ASP A 46 -14.21 -6.80 4.75
C ASP A 46 -13.67 -8.18 5.13
N PHE A 47 -12.34 -8.27 5.24
CA PHE A 47 -11.63 -9.50 5.55
C PHE A 47 -11.98 -10.04 6.94
N GLN A 48 -12.22 -9.16 7.92
CA GLN A 48 -12.59 -9.60 9.26
C GLN A 48 -13.92 -10.34 9.25
N SER A 49 -14.93 -9.78 8.59
CA SER A 49 -16.28 -10.35 8.56
C SER A 49 -16.46 -11.43 7.49
N GLY A 50 -15.56 -11.52 6.52
CA GLY A 50 -15.68 -12.41 5.36
C GLY A 50 -16.71 -11.92 4.34
N GLN A 51 -17.03 -10.62 4.32
CA GLN A 51 -18.09 -10.07 3.48
C GLN A 51 -17.54 -9.35 2.25
N ALA A 52 -18.08 -9.69 1.08
CA ALA A 52 -17.92 -8.93 -0.15
C ALA A 52 -19.29 -8.47 -0.65
N ASN A 53 -19.48 -7.16 -0.80
CA ASN A 53 -20.77 -6.57 -1.19
C ASN A 53 -20.60 -5.52 -2.28
N ILE A 54 -21.64 -5.34 -3.11
CA ILE A 54 -21.79 -4.20 -3.99
C ILE A 54 -22.94 -3.34 -3.47
N ILE A 55 -22.65 -2.09 -3.10
CA ILE A 55 -23.64 -1.11 -2.68
C ILE A 55 -23.82 -0.13 -3.82
N LYS A 56 -24.97 -0.21 -4.49
CA LYS A 56 -25.36 0.66 -5.60
C LYS A 56 -26.18 1.82 -5.07
N ILE A 57 -25.78 3.04 -5.43
CA ILE A 57 -26.50 4.28 -5.13
C ILE A 57 -26.89 4.90 -6.47
N SER A 58 -28.17 5.15 -6.65
CA SER A 58 -28.73 5.82 -7.82
C SER A 58 -29.73 6.89 -7.41
N ILE A 59 -30.06 7.77 -8.35
CA ILE A 59 -31.09 8.79 -8.20
C ILE A 59 -32.22 8.45 -9.17
N ASP A 60 -33.45 8.36 -8.67
CA ASP A 60 -34.63 8.10 -9.50
C ASP A 60 -35.05 9.38 -10.27
N PRO A 61 -36.00 9.27 -11.23
CA PRO A 61 -36.49 10.43 -11.99
C PRO A 61 -37.11 11.55 -11.13
N ASN A 62 -37.52 11.25 -9.89
CA ASN A 62 -38.09 12.21 -8.94
C ASN A 62 -37.01 12.82 -8.03
N GLY A 63 -35.72 12.56 -8.29
CA GLY A 63 -34.62 13.04 -7.46
C GLY A 63 -34.45 12.27 -6.15
N ARG A 64 -35.15 11.15 -5.95
CA ARG A 64 -35.05 10.33 -4.73
C ARG A 64 -33.84 9.42 -4.84
N ARG A 65 -33.14 9.31 -3.71
CA ARG A 65 -31.98 8.43 -3.56
C ARG A 65 -32.43 6.99 -3.34
N ILE A 66 -31.96 6.08 -4.19
CA ILE A 66 -32.16 4.64 -4.08
C ILE A 66 -30.82 3.99 -3.70
N ILE A 67 -30.84 3.14 -2.67
CA ILE A 67 -29.69 2.32 -2.28
C ILE A 67 -30.08 0.85 -2.42
N THR A 68 -29.24 0.08 -3.10
CA THR A 68 -29.37 -1.37 -3.20
C THR A 68 -28.06 -2.02 -2.78
N ALA A 69 -28.11 -2.90 -1.78
CA ALA A 69 -26.98 -3.72 -1.39
C ALA A 69 -27.14 -5.13 -1.99
N VAL A 70 -26.17 -5.54 -2.79
CA VAL A 70 -26.11 -6.87 -3.41
C VAL A 70 -24.94 -7.62 -2.76
N PRO A 71 -25.20 -8.65 -1.95
CA PRO A 71 -24.15 -9.55 -1.47
C PRO A 71 -23.51 -10.24 -2.68
N LYS A 72 -22.20 -10.13 -2.84
CA LYS A 72 -21.48 -10.80 -3.94
C LYS A 72 -21.13 -12.22 -3.55
N HIS A 73 -20.53 -12.39 -2.38
CA HIS A 73 -20.18 -13.70 -1.83
C HIS A 73 -19.97 -13.59 -0.31
N ARG A 74 -20.20 -14.69 0.41
CA ARG A 74 -19.95 -14.79 1.84
C ARG A 74 -18.86 -15.82 2.11
N PHE A 75 -17.73 -15.32 2.60
CA PHE A 75 -16.59 -16.11 3.00
C PHE A 75 -16.65 -16.41 4.51
N LYS A 76 -15.80 -17.34 4.96
CA LYS A 76 -15.55 -17.62 6.36
C LYS A 76 -15.04 -16.36 7.04
N ARG A 77 -15.57 -16.13 8.25
CA ARG A 77 -15.16 -15.03 9.12
C ARG A 77 -13.80 -15.33 9.73
N ILE A 78 -12.89 -14.35 9.76
CA ILE A 78 -11.62 -14.46 10.47
C ILE A 78 -11.86 -14.34 11.98
N LYS A 79 -11.30 -15.28 12.74
CA LYS A 79 -11.39 -15.36 14.19
C LYS A 79 -9.99 -15.46 14.79
N ASN A 80 -9.84 -14.98 16.02
CA ASN A 80 -8.54 -14.91 16.71
C ASN A 80 -7.86 -16.27 16.90
N HIS A 81 -8.62 -17.37 16.99
CA HIS A 81 -8.04 -18.71 17.19
C HIS A 81 -7.39 -19.29 15.94
N LEU A 82 -7.59 -18.68 14.77
CA LEU A 82 -6.94 -19.07 13.51
C LEU A 82 -5.52 -18.49 13.39
N TYR A 83 -5.05 -17.77 14.43
CA TYR A 83 -3.72 -17.20 14.45
C TYR A 83 -2.80 -18.03 15.32
N HIS A 84 -1.63 -18.30 14.78
CA HIS A 84 -0.55 -19.00 15.46
C HIS A 84 0.56 -18.00 15.74
N ARG A 85 1.29 -18.22 16.82
CA ARG A 85 2.48 -17.42 17.11
C ARG A 85 3.66 -18.09 16.45
N ARG A 86 4.40 -17.38 15.60
CA ARG A 86 5.61 -17.92 14.99
C ARG A 86 6.74 -17.97 16.02
N ASP A 87 7.48 -19.07 16.01
CA ASP A 87 8.66 -19.23 16.86
C ASP A 87 9.77 -18.25 16.43
N GLY A 88 10.32 -17.50 17.39
CA GLY A 88 11.50 -16.65 17.21
C GLY A 88 11.25 -15.14 17.07
N ASP A 89 10.19 -14.70 16.38
CA ASP A 89 9.82 -13.28 16.23
C ASP A 89 8.62 -12.87 17.09
N GLY A 90 7.84 -13.85 17.55
CA GLY A 90 6.66 -13.66 18.40
C GLY A 90 5.48 -13.01 17.67
N GLU A 91 5.49 -12.91 16.35
CA GLU A 91 4.40 -12.36 15.55
C GLU A 91 3.25 -13.37 15.39
N TRP A 92 2.03 -12.85 15.24
CA TRP A 92 0.82 -13.65 15.04
C TRP A 92 0.55 -13.81 13.55
N THR A 93 0.67 -15.02 13.03
CA THR A 93 0.46 -15.33 11.61
C THR A 93 -0.86 -16.06 11.39
N PHE A 94 -1.50 -15.76 10.28
CA PHE A 94 -2.66 -16.49 9.79
C PHE A 94 -2.17 -17.61 8.86
N ASN A 95 -2.35 -18.86 9.25
CA ASN A 95 -1.82 -20.02 8.52
C ASN A 95 -2.92 -21.02 8.15
N GLU A 96 -4.02 -20.50 7.60
CA GLU A 96 -5.10 -21.31 7.05
C GLU A 96 -4.98 -21.33 5.52
N GLU A 97 -5.42 -22.42 4.88
CA GLU A 97 -5.59 -22.46 3.43
C GLU A 97 -6.60 -21.39 2.97
N GLN A 98 -6.40 -20.84 1.76
CA GLN A 98 -7.30 -19.83 1.18
C GLN A 98 -8.76 -20.30 1.05
N GLU A 99 -9.03 -21.61 1.07
CA GLU A 99 -10.35 -22.15 0.75
C GLU A 99 -11.44 -21.65 1.71
N GLY A 100 -12.35 -20.87 1.13
CA GLY A 100 -13.46 -20.25 1.81
C GLY A 100 -13.13 -18.96 2.56
N PHE A 101 -11.92 -18.40 2.44
CA PHE A 101 -11.58 -17.09 2.99
C PHE A 101 -11.44 -16.01 1.90
N LEU A 102 -11.65 -14.76 2.30
CA LEU A 102 -11.31 -13.61 1.45
C LEU A 102 -9.79 -13.56 1.26
N SER A 103 -9.38 -13.27 0.03
CA SER A 103 -7.97 -13.12 -0.39
C SER A 103 -7.86 -11.91 -1.30
N ILE A 104 -6.68 -11.27 -1.35
CA ILE A 104 -6.42 -10.16 -2.26
C ILE A 104 -6.74 -10.50 -3.72
N THR A 105 -6.63 -11.77 -4.12
CA THR A 105 -6.97 -12.22 -5.48
C THR A 105 -8.44 -12.00 -5.84
N HIS A 106 -9.36 -12.03 -4.86
CA HIS A 106 -10.77 -11.68 -5.06
C HIS A 106 -10.96 -10.18 -5.33
N VAL A 107 -10.13 -9.33 -4.73
CA VAL A 107 -10.12 -7.89 -5.00
C VAL A 107 -9.62 -7.65 -6.43
N TYR A 108 -8.54 -8.32 -6.84
CA TYR A 108 -8.03 -8.24 -8.21
C TYR A 108 -9.05 -8.74 -9.23
N ALA A 109 -9.75 -9.84 -8.94
CA ALA A 109 -10.83 -10.34 -9.78
C ALA A 109 -11.93 -9.28 -9.95
N ALA A 110 -12.35 -8.60 -8.87
CA ALA A 110 -13.35 -7.53 -8.97
C ALA A 110 -12.87 -6.32 -9.79
N VAL A 111 -11.59 -5.94 -9.70
CA VAL A 111 -11.04 -4.89 -10.58
C VAL A 111 -11.12 -5.35 -12.04
N ARG A 112 -10.70 -6.58 -12.35
CA ARG A 112 -10.73 -7.11 -13.73
C ARG A 112 -12.15 -7.23 -14.27
N GLU A 113 -13.09 -7.69 -13.46
CA GLU A 113 -14.52 -7.73 -13.83
C GLU A 113 -15.00 -6.34 -14.25
N ILE A 114 -14.67 -5.29 -13.50
CA ILE A 114 -14.96 -3.91 -13.92
C ILE A 114 -14.29 -3.58 -15.26
N GLY A 115 -13.03 -3.97 -15.47
CA GLY A 115 -12.33 -3.73 -16.72
C GLY A 115 -12.86 -4.50 -17.93
N VAL A 116 -13.63 -5.57 -17.71
CA VAL A 116 -14.34 -6.32 -18.75
C VAL A 116 -15.74 -5.74 -18.98
N ASP A 117 -16.51 -5.60 -17.91
CA ASP A 117 -17.95 -5.32 -17.99
C ASP A 117 -18.26 -3.83 -18.05
N SER A 118 -17.37 -2.97 -17.54
CA SER A 118 -17.59 -1.53 -17.38
C SER A 118 -16.26 -0.77 -17.42
N PRO A 119 -15.49 -0.88 -18.51
CA PRO A 119 -14.16 -0.29 -18.61
C PRO A 119 -14.19 1.22 -18.37
N ASN A 120 -13.08 1.75 -17.83
CA ASN A 120 -12.88 3.16 -17.51
C ASN A 120 -13.86 3.76 -16.48
N THR A 121 -14.44 2.95 -15.59
CA THR A 121 -15.39 3.44 -14.57
C THR A 121 -14.88 3.34 -13.13
N LEU A 122 -13.77 2.63 -12.87
CA LEU A 122 -13.15 2.56 -11.54
C LEU A 122 -12.39 3.85 -11.23
N HIS A 123 -12.90 4.63 -10.27
CA HIS A 123 -12.30 5.90 -9.84
C HIS A 123 -11.35 5.76 -8.64
N GLU A 124 -11.55 4.75 -7.80
CA GLU A 124 -10.67 4.50 -6.65
C GLU A 124 -10.61 3.03 -6.28
N LEU A 125 -9.40 2.52 -6.03
CA LEU A 125 -9.15 1.31 -5.24
C LEU A 125 -8.43 1.72 -3.95
N SER A 126 -9.09 1.57 -2.80
CA SER A 126 -8.54 1.93 -1.48
C SER A 126 -8.38 0.69 -0.60
N ILE A 127 -7.17 0.44 -0.12
CA ILE A 127 -6.86 -0.67 0.80
C ILE A 127 -6.49 -0.14 2.18
N PHE A 128 -7.34 -0.39 3.17
CA PHE A 128 -7.14 -0.04 4.58
C PHE A 128 -6.64 -1.23 5.36
N SER A 129 -5.37 -1.21 5.74
CA SER A 129 -4.74 -2.35 6.42
C SER A 129 -3.47 -1.93 7.15
N HIS A 130 -2.80 -2.89 7.78
CA HIS A 130 -1.37 -2.74 8.02
C HIS A 130 -0.64 -2.81 6.68
N SER A 131 0.60 -2.33 6.60
CA SER A 131 1.36 -2.40 5.35
C SER A 131 2.86 -2.54 5.64
N PHE A 132 3.55 -3.18 4.71
CA PHE A 132 5.00 -3.27 4.66
C PHE A 132 5.46 -3.08 3.20
N ILE A 133 6.77 -3.15 2.96
CA ILE A 133 7.33 -2.98 1.61
C ILE A 133 6.68 -3.92 0.58
N GLY A 134 6.43 -5.17 0.97
CA GLY A 134 5.88 -6.18 0.09
C GLY A 134 4.39 -6.04 -0.16
N GLY A 135 3.66 -5.24 0.63
CA GLY A 135 2.26 -4.91 0.37
C GLY A 135 1.37 -4.69 1.60
N PRO A 136 0.09 -4.38 1.36
CA PRO A 136 -0.97 -4.48 2.35
C PRO A 136 -1.00 -5.84 3.07
N ILE A 137 -1.00 -5.80 4.40
CA ILE A 137 -1.20 -6.96 5.27
C ILE A 137 -2.68 -7.00 5.65
N LEU A 138 -3.45 -7.82 4.95
CA LEU A 138 -4.90 -7.96 5.10
C LEU A 138 -5.24 -8.92 6.23
N VAL A 139 -4.47 -9.98 6.43
CA VAL A 139 -4.66 -10.97 7.50
C VAL A 139 -3.35 -11.40 8.16
N ASN A 140 -2.19 -10.95 7.67
CA ASN A 140 -0.88 -11.42 8.13
C ASN A 140 -0.68 -12.91 7.86
N SER A 141 -0.96 -13.30 6.61
CA SER A 141 -0.72 -14.65 6.11
C SER A 141 0.70 -14.81 5.63
N ASP A 142 1.21 -16.03 5.76
CA ASP A 142 2.55 -16.36 5.32
C ASP A 142 2.61 -16.78 3.86
N GLN A 143 3.80 -16.63 3.30
CA GLN A 143 4.18 -17.21 2.03
C GLN A 143 5.19 -18.33 2.34
N ILE A 144 4.66 -19.50 2.66
CA ILE A 144 5.41 -20.68 3.12
C ILE A 144 6.05 -21.41 1.94
N ASN A 145 5.43 -21.39 0.74
CA ASN A 145 5.91 -22.13 -0.41
C ASN A 145 5.86 -21.31 -1.71
N THR A 146 7.00 -20.76 -2.12
CA THR A 146 7.15 -19.94 -3.34
C THR A 146 7.71 -20.70 -4.54
N SER A 147 7.91 -22.01 -4.40
CA SER A 147 8.48 -22.83 -5.46
C SER A 147 7.56 -22.85 -6.69
N GLY A 148 8.12 -22.60 -7.89
CA GLY A 148 7.39 -22.65 -9.17
C GLY A 148 6.73 -21.33 -9.64
N GLY A 149 6.92 -20.21 -8.94
CA GLY A 149 6.47 -18.89 -9.43
C GLY A 149 4.95 -18.63 -9.31
N HIS A 150 4.18 -19.62 -8.89
CA HIS A 150 2.77 -19.43 -8.54
C HIS A 150 2.62 -18.69 -7.19
N ARG A 151 1.41 -18.20 -6.93
CA ARG A 151 1.06 -17.62 -5.64
C ARG A 151 0.82 -18.77 -4.66
N ASP A 152 1.33 -18.61 -3.44
CA ASP A 152 1.09 -19.58 -2.36
C ASP A 152 -0.41 -19.63 -2.03
N ILE A 153 -0.96 -20.84 -1.91
CA ILE A 153 -2.37 -21.08 -1.57
C ILE A 153 -2.71 -20.68 -0.13
N HIS A 154 -1.73 -20.43 0.73
CA HIS A 154 -1.92 -19.91 2.09
C HIS A 154 -1.76 -18.40 2.16
N ASP A 155 -1.34 -17.73 1.08
CA ASP A 155 -1.09 -16.30 1.11
C ASP A 155 -2.34 -15.51 0.69
N LEU A 156 -3.00 -14.86 1.65
CA LEU A 156 -4.21 -14.04 1.44
C LEU A 156 -3.86 -12.54 1.27
N ASP A 157 -2.61 -12.15 1.52
CA ASP A 157 -2.14 -10.77 1.59
C ASP A 157 -1.57 -10.25 0.26
N ALA A 158 -1.64 -8.95 0.03
CA ALA A 158 -1.09 -8.37 -1.19
C ALA A 158 0.45 -8.51 -1.25
N ARG A 159 0.97 -8.85 -2.43
CA ARG A 159 2.41 -8.98 -2.71
C ARG A 159 2.82 -8.20 -3.95
N PHE A 160 4.00 -7.58 -3.93
CA PHE A 160 4.52 -6.80 -5.06
C PHE A 160 4.60 -7.62 -6.37
N HIS A 161 4.81 -8.93 -6.26
CA HIS A 161 4.93 -9.85 -7.40
C HIS A 161 3.58 -10.37 -7.93
N ASP A 162 2.45 -9.93 -7.36
CA ASP A 162 1.11 -10.39 -7.80
C ASP A 162 0.76 -9.98 -9.23
N PHE A 163 1.35 -8.89 -9.71
CA PHE A 163 1.11 -8.36 -11.05
C PHE A 163 2.09 -8.89 -12.11
N GLN A 164 2.92 -9.87 -11.75
CA GLN A 164 3.92 -10.46 -12.62
C GLN A 164 3.47 -11.85 -13.12
N LEU A 165 4.03 -12.30 -14.24
CA LEU A 165 3.85 -13.68 -14.69
C LEU A 165 4.54 -14.67 -13.73
N PRO A 166 3.99 -15.88 -13.53
CA PRO A 166 2.71 -16.39 -14.05
C PRO A 166 1.48 -16.00 -13.19
N ARG A 167 1.64 -15.21 -12.11
CA ARG A 167 0.58 -14.91 -11.13
C ARG A 167 -0.56 -14.07 -11.71
N MET A 168 -0.25 -13.15 -12.61
CA MET A 168 -1.24 -12.44 -13.41
C MET A 168 -0.88 -12.50 -14.90
N SER A 169 -1.72 -13.17 -15.69
CA SER A 169 -1.54 -13.26 -17.14
C SER A 169 -1.63 -11.89 -17.80
N ILE A 170 -1.08 -11.75 -19.01
CA ILE A 170 -1.11 -10.50 -19.79
C ILE A 170 -2.57 -10.02 -19.99
N SER A 171 -3.49 -10.91 -20.37
CA SER A 171 -4.91 -10.56 -20.51
C SER A 171 -5.50 -10.04 -19.20
N HIS A 172 -5.16 -10.65 -18.07
CA HIS A 172 -5.62 -10.20 -16.76
C HIS A 172 -5.01 -8.85 -16.36
N GLN A 173 -3.75 -8.57 -16.71
CA GLN A 173 -3.13 -7.25 -16.50
C GLN A 173 -3.83 -6.18 -17.35
N THR A 174 -4.14 -6.47 -18.62
CA THR A 174 -4.89 -5.56 -19.49
C THR A 174 -6.28 -5.26 -18.93
N GLN A 175 -7.03 -6.29 -18.50
CA GLN A 175 -8.33 -6.10 -17.85
C GLN A 175 -8.21 -5.28 -16.56
N PHE A 176 -7.17 -5.52 -15.76
CA PHE A 176 -6.94 -4.77 -14.53
C PHE A 176 -6.72 -3.28 -14.81
N ALA A 177 -5.90 -2.94 -15.81
CA ALA A 177 -5.67 -1.55 -16.22
C ALA A 177 -6.93 -0.90 -16.84
N ASN A 178 -7.65 -1.64 -17.68
CA ASN A 178 -8.87 -1.15 -18.36
C ASN A 178 -10.01 -0.79 -17.41
N ALA A 179 -10.00 -1.29 -16.18
CA ALA A 179 -11.00 -0.93 -15.18
C ALA A 179 -11.00 0.57 -14.87
N TYR A 180 -9.82 1.19 -14.84
CA TYR A 180 -9.64 2.52 -14.27
C TYR A 180 -10.08 3.63 -15.21
N HIS A 181 -10.94 4.51 -14.69
CA HIS A 181 -11.16 5.83 -15.28
C HIS A 181 -9.82 6.57 -15.49
N PRO A 182 -9.66 7.45 -16.49
CA PRO A 182 -8.41 8.21 -16.69
C PRO A 182 -7.88 8.91 -15.43
N ASP A 183 -8.77 9.54 -14.65
CA ASP A 183 -8.45 10.15 -13.34
C ASP A 183 -8.51 9.20 -12.14
N GLY A 184 -8.69 7.91 -12.39
CA GLY A 184 -8.70 6.86 -11.38
C GLY A 184 -7.36 6.75 -10.67
N HIS A 185 -7.37 6.27 -9.42
CA HIS A 185 -6.16 6.11 -8.63
C HIS A 185 -6.31 5.03 -7.56
N ASN A 186 -5.19 4.66 -6.96
CA ASN A 186 -5.14 3.71 -5.86
C ASN A 186 -4.74 4.42 -4.56
N TRP A 187 -5.15 3.85 -3.42
CA TRP A 187 -4.66 4.21 -2.10
C TRP A 187 -4.26 2.98 -1.31
N ILE A 188 -3.05 3.02 -0.75
CA ILE A 188 -2.53 2.04 0.20
C ILE A 188 -2.43 2.73 1.56
N TRP A 189 -3.49 2.57 2.36
CA TRP A 189 -3.62 3.20 3.66
C TRP A 189 -2.91 2.36 4.73
N GLY A 190 -1.60 2.56 4.86
CA GLY A 190 -0.81 1.84 5.84
C GLY A 190 0.61 2.39 6.00
N CYS A 191 1.35 1.79 6.91
CA CYS A 191 2.75 2.15 7.15
C CYS A 191 3.66 1.59 6.06
N PHE A 192 4.81 2.22 5.84
CA PHE A 192 5.99 1.60 5.21
C PHE A 192 7.16 1.77 6.18
N ALA A 193 6.97 1.28 7.40
CA ALA A 193 7.74 1.67 8.57
C ALA A 193 9.09 0.96 8.74
N ALA A 194 9.42 0.00 7.86
CA ALA A 194 10.50 -0.96 8.02
C ALA A 194 11.73 -0.38 8.75
N ILE A 195 11.96 -0.91 9.96
CA ILE A 195 12.94 -0.39 10.94
C ILE A 195 14.33 -0.19 10.31
N PRO A 196 14.86 -1.10 9.47
CA PRO A 196 16.19 -0.93 8.90
C PRO A 196 16.32 0.33 8.01
N PHE A 197 15.29 0.65 7.22
CA PHE A 197 15.33 1.82 6.32
C PHE A 197 15.29 3.12 7.12
N ARG A 198 14.54 3.13 8.23
CA ARG A 198 14.57 4.24 9.18
C ARG A 198 15.97 4.45 9.74
N GLY A 199 16.66 3.38 10.12
CA GLY A 199 18.00 3.45 10.68
C GLY A 199 18.97 4.15 9.73
N ILE A 200 19.03 3.71 8.47
CA ILE A 200 19.88 4.30 7.42
C ILE A 200 19.53 5.78 7.20
N MET A 201 18.24 6.11 7.07
CA MET A 201 17.79 7.48 6.86
C MET A 201 18.12 8.40 8.04
N ARG A 202 17.92 7.93 9.29
CA ARG A 202 18.29 8.69 10.50
C ARG A 202 19.78 8.99 10.52
N GLU A 203 20.58 8.01 10.13
CA GLU A 203 22.02 8.15 10.17
C GLU A 203 22.53 9.16 9.14
N LEU A 204 21.99 9.14 7.92
CA LEU A 204 22.24 10.16 6.90
C LEU A 204 21.83 11.55 7.39
N MET A 205 20.62 11.69 7.92
CA MET A 205 20.10 12.99 8.37
C MET A 205 20.77 13.53 9.64
N ALA A 206 21.45 12.67 10.39
CA ALA A 206 22.24 13.08 11.55
C ALA A 206 23.63 13.62 11.17
N GLN A 207 24.03 13.54 9.90
CA GLN A 207 25.32 14.03 9.45
C GLN A 207 25.35 15.56 9.46
N PRO A 208 26.41 16.21 9.98
CA PRO A 208 26.48 17.67 10.08
C PRO A 208 26.34 18.41 8.75
N ASN A 209 26.78 17.79 7.66
CA ASN A 209 26.71 18.33 6.32
C ASN A 209 25.38 18.02 5.60
N PHE A 210 24.46 17.25 6.20
CA PHE A 210 23.17 16.99 5.58
C PHE A 210 22.31 18.26 5.57
N ARG A 211 21.69 18.53 4.42
CA ARG A 211 20.76 19.63 4.19
C ARG A 211 19.52 19.09 3.51
N SER A 212 18.36 19.73 3.70
CA SER A 212 17.12 19.30 3.05
C SER A 212 17.03 19.67 1.56
N THR A 213 17.92 20.52 1.07
CA THR A 213 18.03 20.93 -0.34
C THR A 213 19.48 21.23 -0.69
N GLY A 214 19.81 21.18 -1.98
CA GLY A 214 21.08 21.68 -2.52
C GLY A 214 22.30 20.76 -2.35
N LEU A 215 22.12 19.53 -1.86
CA LEU A 215 23.18 18.53 -1.87
C LEU A 215 23.48 18.04 -3.28
N LEU A 216 24.75 17.97 -3.65
CA LEU A 216 25.20 17.36 -4.91
C LEU A 216 25.32 15.85 -4.75
N ASP A 217 25.09 15.11 -5.83
CA ASP A 217 25.18 13.64 -5.81
C ASP A 217 26.58 13.14 -5.44
N SER A 218 27.64 13.91 -5.75
CA SER A 218 29.03 13.63 -5.40
C SER A 218 29.40 13.95 -3.96
N GLU A 219 28.51 14.59 -3.17
CA GLU A 219 28.80 14.86 -1.76
C GLU A 219 28.89 13.56 -0.96
N LYS A 220 29.88 13.50 -0.07
CA LYS A 220 30.21 12.29 0.67
C LYS A 220 29.66 12.33 2.09
N PHE A 221 29.09 11.20 2.51
CA PHE A 221 28.55 10.99 3.84
C PHE A 221 29.23 9.79 4.50
N ARG A 222 29.77 10.02 5.70
CA ARG A 222 30.45 8.98 6.48
C ARG A 222 29.50 8.39 7.52
N LEU A 223 28.93 7.24 7.18
CA LEU A 223 28.01 6.49 8.04
C LEU A 223 28.80 5.60 9.01
N THR A 224 28.65 5.81 10.31
CA THR A 224 29.41 5.18 11.41
C THR A 224 28.59 4.24 12.31
N LYS A 225 27.26 4.28 12.23
CA LYS A 225 26.29 3.57 13.09
C LYS A 225 25.47 2.51 12.34
N LEU A 226 25.96 2.08 11.17
CA LEU A 226 25.34 1.00 10.40
C LEU A 226 25.53 -0.36 11.09
N SER A 227 24.41 -1.00 11.44
CA SER A 227 24.37 -2.39 11.92
C SER A 227 24.70 -3.37 10.79
N ALA A 228 24.97 -4.64 11.14
CA ALA A 228 25.17 -5.71 10.14
C ALA A 228 23.97 -5.83 9.18
N LEU A 229 22.74 -5.67 9.68
CA LEU A 229 21.53 -5.68 8.86
C LEU A 229 21.46 -4.49 7.90
N HIS A 230 21.81 -3.28 8.34
CA HIS A 230 21.85 -2.11 7.45
C HIS A 230 22.86 -2.31 6.32
N ARG A 231 24.06 -2.81 6.64
CA ARG A 231 25.12 -3.10 5.65
C ARG A 231 24.64 -4.11 4.63
N LYS A 232 24.11 -5.25 5.08
CA LYS A 232 23.61 -6.30 4.19
C LYS A 232 22.53 -5.80 3.25
N ILE A 233 21.61 -4.99 3.76
CA ILE A 233 20.53 -4.38 2.97
C ILE A 233 21.09 -3.42 1.90
N LEU A 234 22.08 -2.60 2.25
CA LEU A 234 22.74 -1.68 1.33
C LEU A 234 23.51 -2.46 0.25
N GLU A 235 24.33 -3.45 0.63
CA GLU A 235 25.10 -4.28 -0.30
C GLU A 235 24.20 -4.96 -1.34
N VAL A 236 23.14 -5.63 -0.88
CA VAL A 236 22.24 -6.39 -1.76
C VAL A 236 21.53 -5.47 -2.75
N ARG A 237 21.08 -4.30 -2.30
CA ARG A 237 20.28 -3.39 -3.15
C ARG A 237 21.12 -2.52 -4.06
N LEU A 238 22.31 -2.12 -3.62
CA LEU A 238 23.22 -1.30 -4.42
C LEU A 238 24.17 -2.12 -5.28
N GLY A 239 24.30 -3.43 -5.04
CA GLY A 239 25.23 -4.29 -5.76
C GLY A 239 26.70 -3.95 -5.44
N ILE A 240 26.99 -3.60 -4.19
CA ILE A 240 28.32 -3.18 -3.72
C ILE A 240 28.80 -4.08 -2.58
N THR A 241 30.09 -3.99 -2.26
CA THR A 241 30.69 -4.61 -1.07
C THR A 241 30.98 -3.55 -0.02
N ILE A 242 30.57 -3.81 1.22
CA ILE A 242 30.79 -2.93 2.36
C ILE A 242 31.61 -3.69 3.40
N ALA A 243 32.59 -3.02 4.02
CA ALA A 243 33.35 -3.62 5.11
C ALA A 243 32.42 -4.10 6.25
N ALA A 244 32.73 -5.26 6.84
CA ALA A 244 31.90 -5.87 7.89
C ALA A 244 31.73 -4.98 9.13
N SER A 245 32.68 -4.08 9.38
CA SER A 245 32.68 -3.15 10.51
C SER A 245 33.30 -1.80 10.13
N GLY A 246 33.20 -0.84 11.04
CA GLY A 246 33.79 0.50 10.88
C GLY A 246 32.99 1.46 9.99
N PRO A 247 33.43 2.72 9.88
CA PRO A 247 32.76 3.72 9.07
C PRO A 247 32.72 3.36 7.58
N VAL A 248 31.65 3.74 6.89
CA VAL A 248 31.47 3.55 5.45
C VAL A 248 31.17 4.91 4.83
N GLU A 249 31.82 5.22 3.72
CA GLU A 249 31.57 6.45 2.98
C GLU A 249 30.69 6.17 1.77
N PHE A 250 29.67 7.00 1.58
CA PHE A 250 28.80 6.96 0.41
C PHE A 250 28.72 8.33 -0.23
N GLU A 251 28.71 8.35 -1.56
CA GLU A 251 28.19 9.49 -2.30
C GLU A 251 26.68 9.64 -2.09
N PHE A 252 26.19 10.86 -2.00
CA PHE A 252 24.78 11.17 -1.78
C PHE A 252 23.88 10.57 -2.85
N GLY A 253 24.33 10.59 -4.11
CA GLY A 253 23.64 9.97 -5.24
C GLY A 253 23.44 8.46 -5.04
N THR A 254 24.39 7.79 -4.41
CA THR A 254 24.26 6.35 -4.08
C THR A 254 23.18 6.11 -3.02
N LEU A 255 23.11 6.95 -1.99
CA LEU A 255 22.07 6.87 -0.97
C LEU A 255 20.69 7.25 -1.52
N LYS A 256 20.61 8.24 -2.42
CA LYS A 256 19.38 8.57 -3.17
C LYS A 256 18.88 7.37 -3.96
N ARG A 257 19.77 6.75 -4.76
CA ARG A 257 19.46 5.56 -5.55
C ARG A 257 18.94 4.42 -4.68
N PHE A 258 19.55 4.18 -3.52
CA PHE A 258 19.07 3.18 -2.56
C PHE A 258 17.61 3.40 -2.15
N PHE A 259 17.24 4.63 -1.74
CA PHE A 259 15.86 4.92 -1.35
C PHE A 259 14.88 4.89 -2.52
N CYS A 260 15.34 5.27 -3.72
CA CYS A 260 14.56 5.14 -4.93
C CYS A 260 14.26 3.65 -5.23
N LEU A 261 15.27 2.78 -5.21
CA LEU A 261 15.10 1.34 -5.45
C LEU A 261 14.13 0.71 -4.44
N LEU A 262 14.14 1.14 -3.18
CA LEU A 262 13.15 0.69 -2.18
C LEU A 262 11.71 1.06 -2.55
N MET A 263 11.50 2.17 -3.26
CA MET A 263 10.18 2.53 -3.77
C MET A 263 9.80 1.62 -4.94
N GLU A 264 10.71 1.33 -5.88
CA GLU A 264 10.44 0.42 -7.00
C GLU A 264 10.16 -1.02 -6.59
N GLU A 265 10.86 -1.51 -5.56
CA GLU A 265 10.64 -2.85 -4.98
C GLU A 265 9.31 -2.97 -4.21
N SER A 266 8.56 -1.88 -4.06
CA SER A 266 7.34 -1.87 -3.25
C SER A 266 6.10 -2.34 -4.00
N TYR A 267 5.14 -2.89 -3.26
CA TYR A 267 3.80 -3.14 -3.79
C TYR A 267 3.14 -1.90 -4.37
N THR A 268 3.34 -0.74 -3.72
CA THR A 268 2.76 0.53 -4.15
C THR A 268 3.23 0.91 -5.55
N PHE A 269 4.50 0.65 -5.88
CA PHE A 269 5.00 0.81 -7.24
C PHE A 269 4.43 -0.27 -8.18
N ALA A 270 4.40 -1.54 -7.76
CA ALA A 270 3.89 -2.62 -8.58
C ALA A 270 2.42 -2.41 -9.02
N ILE A 271 1.53 -2.02 -8.10
CA ILE A 271 0.13 -1.72 -8.43
C ILE A 271 -0.01 -0.45 -9.29
N THR A 272 0.88 0.53 -9.12
CA THR A 272 0.94 1.72 -9.98
C THR A 272 1.22 1.34 -11.43
N LYS A 273 2.22 0.49 -11.66
CA LYS A 273 2.55 -0.01 -13.00
C LYS A 273 1.43 -0.88 -13.57
N ALA A 274 0.86 -1.79 -12.76
CA ALA A 274 -0.19 -2.70 -13.19
C ALA A 274 -1.52 -2.00 -13.55
N SER A 275 -1.92 -0.99 -12.78
CA SER A 275 -3.11 -0.19 -13.07
C SER A 275 -2.90 0.86 -14.14
N ASN A 276 -1.63 1.21 -14.44
CA ASN A 276 -1.27 2.41 -15.18
C ASN A 276 -1.96 3.68 -14.63
N ARG A 277 -2.09 3.75 -13.31
CA ARG A 277 -2.67 4.89 -12.58
C ARG A 277 -1.80 5.22 -11.38
N LYS A 278 -1.88 6.48 -10.94
CA LYS A 278 -1.17 6.92 -9.74
C LYS A 278 -1.65 6.15 -8.51
N THR A 279 -0.74 5.87 -7.59
CA THR A 279 -1.06 5.25 -6.30
C THR A 279 -0.52 6.11 -5.18
N PHE A 280 -1.35 6.36 -4.18
CA PHE A 280 -0.93 7.01 -2.96
C PHE A 280 -0.55 5.97 -1.91
N GLY A 281 0.64 6.08 -1.34
CA GLY A 281 1.13 5.12 -0.35
C GLY A 281 2.28 5.65 0.51
N GLY A 282 2.65 4.89 1.53
CA GLY A 282 3.75 5.27 2.42
C GLY A 282 5.09 5.30 1.69
N LEU A 283 6.00 6.14 2.16
CA LEU A 283 7.40 6.15 1.71
C LEU A 283 8.26 5.23 2.59
N PRO A 284 9.35 4.64 2.06
CA PRO A 284 10.24 3.81 2.85
C PRO A 284 10.71 4.50 4.13
N GLY A 285 10.46 3.85 5.27
CA GLY A 285 10.77 4.36 6.60
C GLY A 285 9.67 5.25 7.22
N MET A 286 8.48 5.38 6.63
CA MET A 286 7.41 6.23 7.16
C MET A 286 6.29 5.42 7.83
N SER A 287 5.68 5.99 8.87
CA SER A 287 4.54 5.38 9.61
C SER A 287 3.29 6.17 9.32
N ALA A 288 2.15 5.51 9.34
CA ALA A 288 0.83 6.14 9.35
C ALA A 288 0.18 6.00 10.72
N GLU A 289 -0.65 6.97 11.10
CA GLU A 289 -1.49 6.91 12.30
C GLU A 289 -2.93 7.34 11.97
N PRO A 290 -3.92 6.93 12.79
CA PRO A 290 -5.30 7.37 12.62
C PRO A 290 -5.42 8.88 12.85
N ASP A 291 -6.35 9.53 12.15
CA ASP A 291 -6.68 10.92 12.44
C ASP A 291 -7.20 11.05 13.88
N LYS A 292 -6.62 11.96 14.67
CA LYS A 292 -6.97 12.16 16.08
C LYS A 292 -8.22 13.02 16.28
N THR A 293 -8.59 13.83 15.30
CA THR A 293 -9.70 14.79 15.34
C THR A 293 -10.56 14.71 14.07
N GLY A 294 -11.73 15.33 14.08
CA GLY A 294 -12.67 15.31 12.94
C GLY A 294 -13.67 14.15 12.95
N LYS A 295 -14.75 14.29 12.17
CA LYS A 295 -15.86 13.32 12.08
C LYS A 295 -15.57 12.13 11.17
N LEU A 296 -14.71 12.30 10.16
CA LEU A 296 -14.40 11.28 9.13
C LEU A 296 -12.93 10.83 9.22
N ARG A 297 -12.50 10.43 10.43
CA ARG A 297 -11.13 9.98 10.70
C ARG A 297 -10.73 8.78 9.84
N LEU A 298 -9.72 8.95 9.01
CA LEU A 298 -9.07 7.90 8.22
C LEU A 298 -7.64 7.69 8.77
N SER A 299 -6.61 8.00 7.99
CA SER A 299 -5.22 7.98 8.39
C SER A 299 -4.42 9.05 7.66
N HIS A 300 -3.31 9.43 8.26
CA HIS A 300 -2.27 10.25 7.64
C HIS A 300 -0.92 9.66 8.01
N VAL A 301 0.10 9.97 7.23
CA VAL A 301 1.46 9.69 7.64
C VAL A 301 1.76 10.49 8.90
N LYS A 302 2.30 9.83 9.92
CA LYS A 302 2.75 10.47 11.15
C LYS A 302 3.78 11.55 10.84
N VAL A 303 3.46 12.78 11.22
CA VAL A 303 4.35 13.92 11.05
C VAL A 303 4.98 14.29 12.39
N ASN A 304 6.29 14.10 12.51
CA ASN A 304 7.12 14.65 13.57
C ASN A 304 8.39 15.27 12.97
N ARG A 305 9.21 15.97 13.76
CA ARG A 305 10.40 16.67 13.26
C ARG A 305 11.32 15.79 12.39
N PHE A 306 11.48 14.51 12.75
CA PHE A 306 12.29 13.57 11.98
C PHE A 306 11.58 13.15 10.69
N LEU A 307 10.31 12.75 10.76
CA LEU A 307 9.55 12.31 9.58
C LEU A 307 9.29 13.44 8.58
N LEU A 308 9.23 14.70 9.02
CA LEU A 308 9.23 15.86 8.12
C LEU A 308 10.51 15.94 7.29
N SER A 309 11.66 15.61 7.90
CA SER A 309 12.93 15.59 7.18
C SER A 309 12.96 14.47 6.13
N TYR A 310 12.27 13.36 6.40
CA TYR A 310 12.12 12.25 5.46
C TYR A 310 11.30 12.69 4.26
N ILE A 311 10.12 13.27 4.52
CA ILE A 311 9.27 13.84 3.48
C ILE A 311 10.09 14.80 2.60
N LYS A 312 10.81 15.74 3.21
CA LYS A 312 11.67 16.69 2.48
C LYS A 312 12.74 16.01 1.65
N PHE A 313 13.35 14.92 2.14
CA PHE A 313 14.31 14.17 1.36
C PHE A 313 13.67 13.62 0.07
N TYR A 314 12.52 12.94 0.19
CA TYR A 314 11.83 12.38 -0.96
C TYR A 314 11.31 13.45 -1.93
N THR A 315 10.71 14.53 -1.42
CA THR A 315 10.18 15.60 -2.27
C THR A 315 11.29 16.38 -2.97
N ASN A 316 12.38 16.70 -2.27
CA ASN A 316 13.38 17.63 -2.77
C ASN A 316 14.49 16.95 -3.58
N TYR A 317 14.82 15.69 -3.26
CA TYR A 317 15.92 14.97 -3.92
C TYR A 317 15.47 13.87 -4.86
N LEU A 318 14.26 13.33 -4.67
CA LEU A 318 13.68 12.31 -5.53
C LEU A 318 12.46 12.82 -6.31
N GLY A 319 12.09 14.09 -6.16
CA GLY A 319 10.99 14.71 -6.91
C GLY A 319 9.61 14.12 -6.60
N ILE A 320 9.44 13.46 -5.45
CA ILE A 320 8.20 12.76 -5.13
C ILE A 320 7.11 13.76 -4.74
N GLU A 321 5.97 13.69 -5.42
CA GLU A 321 4.78 14.44 -5.05
C GLU A 321 4.03 13.80 -3.88
N LEU A 322 3.29 14.61 -3.13
CA LEU A 322 2.44 14.14 -2.04
C LEU A 322 0.96 14.14 -2.45
N ASP A 323 0.15 13.39 -1.71
CA ASP A 323 -1.28 13.30 -1.97
C ASP A 323 -2.01 14.65 -1.86
N SER A 324 -3.05 14.81 -2.68
CA SER A 324 -3.87 16.02 -2.72
C SER A 324 -4.82 16.16 -1.51
N GLU A 325 -4.94 15.16 -0.65
CA GLU A 325 -5.76 15.21 0.57
C GLU A 325 -4.97 15.72 1.77
N ASN A 326 -3.71 16.13 1.57
CA ASN A 326 -2.80 16.61 2.61
C ASN A 326 -2.62 15.59 3.75
N ARG A 327 -2.54 14.30 3.39
CA ARG A 327 -2.32 13.18 4.33
C ARG A 327 -0.86 12.73 4.37
N HIS A 328 -0.02 13.39 3.56
CA HIS A 328 1.43 13.17 3.42
C HIS A 328 1.84 11.78 2.93
N PHE A 329 0.94 11.09 2.23
CA PHE A 329 1.30 9.91 1.44
C PHE A 329 1.97 10.34 0.13
N ALA A 330 2.92 9.55 -0.35
CA ALA A 330 3.58 9.81 -1.63
C ALA A 330 2.71 9.36 -2.80
N ALA A 331 2.77 10.13 -3.88
CA ALA A 331 2.19 9.78 -5.17
C ALA A 331 3.23 9.00 -6.01
N TYR A 332 2.98 7.70 -6.17
CA TYR A 332 3.72 6.84 -7.08
C TYR A 332 3.09 7.00 -8.46
N MET A 333 3.90 7.41 -9.44
CA MET A 333 3.45 7.69 -10.81
C MET A 333 3.80 6.53 -11.74
N PRO A 334 2.98 6.20 -12.76
CA PRO A 334 3.31 5.17 -13.73
C PRO A 334 4.61 5.44 -14.49
N SER A 335 4.99 6.70 -14.64
CA SER A 335 6.26 7.14 -15.26
C SER A 335 7.47 7.10 -14.32
N MET A 336 7.28 6.84 -13.02
CA MET A 336 8.38 6.83 -12.06
C MET A 336 9.40 5.74 -12.41
N THR A 337 10.68 6.11 -12.32
CA THR A 337 11.84 5.22 -12.47
C THR A 337 12.95 5.66 -11.52
N CYS A 338 13.78 4.71 -11.13
CA CYS A 338 15.10 4.87 -10.57
C CYS A 338 16.17 4.47 -11.61
#